data_AF-A0A4Z0QRB2-F1
#
_entry.id   AF-A0A4Z0QRB2-F1
#
_cell.length_a   1.000
_cell.length_b   1.000
_cell.length_c   1.000
_cell.angle_alpha   90.00
_cell.angle_beta   90.00
_cell.angle_gamma   90.00
#
_symmetry.space_group_name_H-M   'P 1'
#
loop_
_entity.id
_entity.type
_entity.pdbx_description
1 polymer ?
#
loop_
_entity_poly.entity_id
_entity_poly.type
_entity_poly.pdbx_seq_one_letter_code
_entity_poly.pdbx_strand_id
1 'polypeptide(L)'
;MAFEKVEVYESTFTMDNVEQPLRFMKFAMKHKNKKRTQIMTVTTCMDMTLKTLFKIIRARWNIENSIFNNVKRECGSEHCFVHGGKAVEAVLYLIFIASNTMQLFLVRRLKKRFTTQREIVRLLLKGLYLRKYIAELVFSSS
;
A
#
# COMPACT_ATOMS: atom_id res chain seq x y z
N MET A 1 -7.53 -13.80 5.14
CA MET A 1 -7.00 -15.18 5.27
C MET A 1 -6.92 -15.52 6.74
N ALA A 2 -7.68 -16.52 7.20
CA ALA A 2 -7.67 -16.95 8.59
C ALA A 2 -6.58 -18.02 8.78
N PHE A 3 -5.64 -17.75 9.68
CA PHE A 3 -4.62 -18.73 10.09
C PHE A 3 -5.26 -19.74 11.04
N GLU A 4 -4.85 -21.00 10.92
CA GLU A 4 -5.26 -22.06 11.84
C GLU A 4 -4.42 -21.99 13.12
N LYS A 5 -3.12 -21.75 12.96
CA LYS A 5 -2.17 -21.62 14.08
C LYS A 5 -1.04 -20.66 13.68
N VAL A 6 -0.59 -19.87 14.65
CA VAL A 6 0.63 -19.05 14.54
C VAL A 6 1.51 -19.36 15.72
N GLU A 7 2.68 -19.93 15.46
CA GLU A 7 3.73 -20.19 16.45
C GLU A 7 4.78 -19.10 16.34
N VAL A 8 5.27 -18.63 17.48
CA VAL A 8 6.25 -17.54 17.53
C VAL A 8 7.48 -17.99 18.30
N TYR A 9 8.65 -17.79 17.69
CA TYR A 9 9.93 -17.89 18.36
C TYR A 9 10.52 -16.49 18.46
N GLU A 10 11.09 -16.16 19.61
CA GLU A 10 11.64 -14.85 19.91
C GLU A 10 13.02 -15.02 20.57
N SER A 11 13.96 -14.17 20.19
CA SER A 11 15.29 -14.14 20.76
C SER A 11 15.90 -12.74 20.61
N THR A 12 16.93 -12.45 21.38
CA THR A 12 17.71 -11.22 21.26
C THR A 12 19.14 -11.58 20.91
N PHE A 13 19.76 -10.83 20.02
CA PHE A 13 21.12 -11.06 19.56
C PHE A 13 21.84 -9.73 19.29
N THR A 14 23.17 -9.77 19.27
CA THR A 14 24.03 -8.66 18.86
C THR A 14 24.59 -8.93 17.47
N MET A 15 24.94 -7.87 16.74
CA MET A 15 25.48 -7.96 15.39
C MET A 15 26.59 -6.94 15.21
N ASP A 16 27.64 -7.31 14.49
CA ASP A 16 28.75 -6.41 14.20
C ASP A 16 28.25 -5.13 13.50
N ASN A 17 28.78 -3.98 13.90
CA ASN A 17 28.39 -2.65 13.44
C ASN A 17 26.95 -2.22 13.84
N VAL A 18 26.34 -2.86 14.83
CA VAL A 18 25.10 -2.39 15.46
C VAL A 18 25.33 -2.21 16.95
N GLU A 19 25.29 -0.97 17.42
CA GLU A 19 25.59 -0.62 18.82
C GLU A 19 24.57 -1.19 19.81
N GLN A 20 23.31 -1.32 19.39
CA GLN A 20 22.22 -1.77 20.24
C GLN A 20 21.84 -3.23 19.97
N PRO A 21 21.36 -3.97 20.99
CA PRO A 21 20.87 -5.32 20.80
C PRO A 21 19.67 -5.34 19.84
N LEU A 22 19.56 -6.41 19.08
CA LEU A 22 18.50 -6.62 18.10
C LEU A 22 17.56 -7.71 18.56
N ARG A 23 16.26 -7.46 18.39
CA ARG A 23 15.20 -8.42 18.64
C ARG A 23 14.88 -9.21 17.39
N PHE A 24 15.01 -10.52 17.48
CA PHE A 24 14.63 -11.46 16.44
C PHE A 24 13.29 -12.10 16.76
N MET A 25 12.43 -12.20 15.75
CA MET A 25 11.17 -12.93 15.83
C MET A 25 10.95 -13.78 14.58
N LYS A 26 10.44 -14.99 14.79
CA LYS A 26 10.00 -15.89 13.74
C LYS A 26 8.54 -16.26 13.95
N PHE A 27 7.70 -15.88 12.99
CA PHE A 27 6.28 -16.24 12.93
C PHE A 27 6.08 -17.42 11.98
N ALA A 28 5.82 -18.61 12.51
CA ALA A 28 5.46 -19.79 11.73
C ALA A 28 3.93 -19.92 11.67
N MET A 29 3.35 -19.79 10.48
CA MET A 29 1.90 -19.79 10.27
C MET A 29 1.48 -21.05 9.53
N LYS A 30 0.48 -21.75 10.05
CA LYS A 30 -0.23 -22.83 9.38
C LYS A 30 -1.56 -22.31 8.86
N HIS A 31 -1.79 -22.50 7.56
CA HIS A 31 -3.03 -22.12 6.88
C HIS A 31 -4.01 -23.29 6.87
N LYS A 32 -5.32 -23.00 6.78
CA LYS A 32 -6.37 -24.02 6.71
C LYS A 32 -6.22 -24.98 5.52
N ASN A 33 -5.56 -24.54 4.44
CA ASN A 33 -5.25 -25.37 3.27
C ASN A 33 -3.96 -26.19 3.44
N LYS A 34 -3.52 -26.42 4.68
CA LYS A 34 -2.26 -27.11 5.06
C LYS A 34 -0.97 -26.45 4.58
N LYS A 35 -1.02 -25.31 3.86
CA LYS A 35 0.19 -24.55 3.53
C LYS A 35 0.84 -24.01 4.79
N ARG A 36 2.17 -23.99 4.81
CA ARG A 36 2.97 -23.43 5.89
C ARG A 36 3.77 -22.25 5.34
N THR A 37 3.78 -21.15 6.07
CA THR A 37 4.57 -19.97 5.73
C THR A 37 5.32 -19.50 6.96
N GLN A 38 6.53 -18.97 6.79
CA GLN A 38 7.32 -18.43 7.87
C GLN A 38 7.67 -16.98 7.55
N ILE A 39 7.69 -16.13 8.57
CA ILE A 39 8.27 -14.78 8.46
C ILE A 39 9.30 -14.64 9.56
N MET A 40 10.50 -14.23 9.18
CA MET A 40 11.56 -13.88 10.10
C MET A 40 11.74 -12.36 10.06
N THR A 41 11.86 -11.73 11.21
CA THR A 41 11.97 -10.27 11.31
C THR A 41 12.94 -9.90 12.42
N VAL A 42 13.74 -8.89 12.14
CA VAL A 42 14.67 -8.27 13.07
C VAL A 42 14.20 -6.84 13.32
N THR A 43 14.21 -6.40 14.56
CA THR A 43 13.83 -5.02 14.93
C THR A 43 14.68 -4.53 16.09
N THR A 44 14.87 -3.22 16.14
CA THR A 44 15.47 -2.49 17.26
C THR A 44 14.44 -2.18 18.36
N CYS A 45 13.14 -2.43 18.11
CA CYS A 45 12.08 -2.14 19.05
C CYS A 45 11.86 -3.30 20.05
N MET A 46 12.33 -3.11 21.28
CA MET A 46 12.24 -4.11 22.35
C MET A 46 10.87 -4.19 23.01
N ASP A 47 10.20 -3.05 23.19
CA ASP A 47 9.03 -2.96 24.08
C ASP A 47 7.69 -3.29 23.40
N MET A 48 7.68 -3.37 22.07
CA MET A 48 6.43 -3.55 21.33
C MET A 48 5.91 -4.99 21.43
N THR A 49 4.60 -5.15 21.57
CA THR A 49 4.00 -6.50 21.62
C THR A 49 4.17 -7.26 20.29
N LEU A 50 4.37 -8.57 20.38
CA LEU A 50 4.48 -9.47 19.21
C LEU A 50 3.27 -9.36 18.26
N LYS A 51 2.07 -9.14 18.82
CA LYS A 51 0.84 -8.97 18.04
C LYS A 51 0.89 -7.70 17.19
N THR A 52 1.41 -6.59 17.72
CA THR A 52 1.55 -5.34 16.98
C THR A 52 2.63 -5.48 15.91
N LEU A 53 3.78 -6.08 16.25
CA LEU A 53 4.86 -6.34 15.29
C LEU A 53 4.37 -7.21 14.12
N PHE A 54 3.62 -8.28 14.42
CA PHE A 54 3.01 -9.12 13.40
C PHE A 54 2.05 -8.34 12.47
N LYS A 55 1.24 -7.44 13.03
CA LYS A 55 0.36 -6.55 12.23
C LYS A 55 1.16 -5.62 11.31
N ILE A 56 2.24 -5.03 11.80
CA ILE A 56 3.12 -4.15 11.00
C ILE A 56 3.73 -4.93 9.84
N ILE A 57 4.30 -6.11 10.10
CA ILE A 57 4.90 -6.96 9.08
C ILE A 57 3.88 -7.37 8.00
N ARG A 58 2.66 -7.73 8.42
CA ARG A 58 1.56 -8.05 7.50
C ARG A 58 1.10 -6.81 6.71
N ALA A 59 1.09 -5.64 7.33
CA ALA A 59 0.78 -4.38 6.63
C ALA A 59 1.84 -4.06 5.56
N ARG A 60 3.13 -4.30 5.83
CA ARG A 60 4.20 -4.19 4.81
C ARG A 60 3.93 -5.09 3.60
N TRP A 61 3.58 -6.35 3.84
CA TRP A 61 3.22 -7.29 2.77
C TRP A 61 2.02 -6.79 1.95
N ASN A 62 1.05 -6.14 2.59
CA ASN A 62 -0.10 -5.57 1.92
C ASN A 62 0.27 -4.34 1.05
N ILE A 63 1.22 -3.49 1.48
CA ILE A 63 1.73 -2.39 0.65
C ILE A 63 2.30 -2.95 -0.67
N GLU A 64 3.13 -3.99 -0.57
CA GLU A 64 3.73 -4.65 -1.73
C GLU A 64 2.68 -5.27 -2.66
N ASN A 65 1.79 -6.09 -2.12
CA ASN A 65 0.87 -6.90 -2.94
C ASN A 65 -0.40 -6.17 -3.37
N SER A 66 -0.75 -5.06 -2.74
CA SER A 66 -1.93 -4.29 -3.09
C SER A 66 -1.54 -2.97 -3.73
N ILE A 67 -0.78 -2.12 -3.02
CA ILE A 67 -0.49 -0.75 -3.46
C ILE A 67 0.44 -0.77 -4.68
N PHE A 68 1.61 -1.40 -4.58
CA PHE A 68 2.55 -1.42 -5.71
C PHE A 68 2.03 -2.21 -6.91
N ASN A 69 1.31 -3.30 -6.67
CA ASN A 69 0.63 -4.03 -7.76
C ASN A 69 -0.41 -3.15 -8.49
N ASN A 70 -1.16 -2.32 -7.76
CA ASN A 70 -2.10 -1.38 -8.38
C ASN A 70 -1.39 -0.30 -9.18
N VAL A 71 -0.32 0.28 -8.64
CA VAL A 71 0.46 1.32 -9.33
C VAL A 71 1.04 0.79 -10.65
N LYS A 72 1.53 -0.45 -10.64
CA LYS A 72 2.02 -1.13 -11.85
C LYS A 72 0.93 -1.37 -12.88
N ARG A 73 -0.17 -2.00 -12.46
CA ARG A 73 -1.24 -2.46 -13.37
C ARG A 73 -2.15 -1.34 -13.87
N GLU A 74 -2.50 -0.40 -13.00
CA GLU A 74 -3.57 0.57 -13.24
C GLU A 74 -3.07 2.02 -13.33
N CYS A 75 -1.82 2.31 -12.90
CA CYS A 75 -1.24 3.66 -12.96
C CYS A 75 -0.07 3.79 -13.94
N GLY A 76 0.16 2.78 -14.79
CA GLY A 76 1.09 2.88 -15.91
C GLY A 76 2.57 2.96 -15.52
N SER A 77 2.95 2.59 -14.29
CA SER A 77 4.35 2.67 -13.86
C SER A 77 5.28 1.64 -14.52
N GLU A 78 4.72 0.68 -15.27
CA GLU A 78 5.48 -0.28 -16.11
C GLU A 78 5.67 0.22 -17.54
N HIS A 79 5.22 1.43 -17.87
CA HIS A 79 5.38 2.00 -19.21
C HIS A 79 6.86 2.17 -19.55
N CYS A 80 7.24 1.83 -20.79
CA CYS A 80 8.59 2.03 -21.29
C CYS A 80 8.80 3.53 -21.61
N PHE A 81 9.36 4.28 -20.66
CA PHE A 81 9.64 5.71 -20.84
C PHE A 81 10.90 5.90 -21.70
N VAL A 82 10.78 6.59 -22.83
CA VAL A 82 11.88 6.83 -23.79
C VAL A 82 12.49 8.23 -23.59
N HIS A 83 12.54 8.72 -22.35
CA HIS A 83 12.98 10.09 -22.04
C HIS A 83 14.17 10.07 -21.06
N GLY A 84 14.87 11.20 -20.93
CA GLY A 84 16.01 11.30 -20.00
C GLY A 84 15.62 10.97 -18.55
N GLY A 85 16.55 10.40 -17.77
CA GLY A 85 16.26 9.85 -16.44
C GLY A 85 15.55 10.81 -15.48
N LYS A 86 15.86 12.11 -15.52
CA LYS A 86 15.18 13.14 -14.71
C LYS A 86 13.69 13.29 -15.04
N ALA A 87 13.34 13.18 -16.32
CA ALA A 87 11.94 13.27 -16.74
C ALA A 87 11.15 12.03 -16.28
N VAL A 88 11.77 10.85 -16.38
CA VAL A 88 11.18 9.59 -15.88
C VAL A 88 10.95 9.65 -14.38
N GLU A 89 11.94 10.11 -13.62
CA GLU A 89 11.83 10.27 -12.17
C GLU A 89 10.70 11.24 -11.77
N ALA A 90 10.61 12.40 -12.43
CA ALA A 90 9.54 13.35 -12.19
C ALA A 90 8.15 12.75 -12.44
N VAL A 91 7.99 11.99 -13.53
CA VAL A 91 6.72 11.29 -13.83
C VAL A 91 6.38 10.25 -12.77
N LEU A 92 7.36 9.46 -12.32
CA LEU A 92 7.14 8.49 -11.24
C LEU A 92 6.71 9.16 -9.93
N TYR A 93 7.33 10.30 -9.57
CA TYR A 93 6.91 11.07 -8.39
C TYR A 93 5.48 11.58 -8.51
N LEU A 94 5.07 12.08 -9.68
CA LEU A 94 3.68 12.49 -9.92
C LEU A 94 2.72 11.31 -9.76
N ILE A 95 3.07 10.12 -10.29
CA ILE A 95 2.27 8.90 -10.14
C ILE A 95 2.12 8.54 -8.66
N PHE A 96 3.20 8.61 -7.87
CA PHE A 96 3.16 8.28 -6.44
C PHE A 96 2.33 9.28 -5.63
N ILE A 97 2.47 10.58 -5.89
CA ILE A 97 1.69 11.63 -5.22
C ILE A 97 0.19 11.45 -5.53
N ALA A 98 -0.17 11.26 -6.80
CA ALA A 98 -1.54 11.05 -7.22
C ALA A 98 -2.14 9.78 -6.57
N SER A 99 -1.39 8.68 -6.60
CA SER A 99 -1.80 7.40 -5.99
C SER A 99 -2.04 7.51 -4.49
N ASN A 100 -1.14 8.18 -3.76
CA ASN A 100 -1.27 8.38 -2.31
C ASN A 100 -2.45 9.28 -1.98
N THR A 101 -2.64 10.37 -2.73
CA THR A 101 -3.76 11.30 -2.54
C THR A 101 -5.10 10.61 -2.77
N MET A 102 -5.20 9.79 -3.83
CA MET A 102 -6.37 8.98 -4.11
C MET A 102 -6.64 8.00 -2.97
N GLN A 103 -5.64 7.24 -2.52
CA GLN A 103 -5.84 6.30 -1.41
C GLN A 103 -6.28 6.98 -0.11
N LEU A 104 -5.70 8.14 0.21
CA LEU A 104 -6.12 8.96 1.36
C LEU A 104 -7.58 9.38 1.24
N PHE A 105 -8.00 9.84 0.06
CA PHE A 105 -9.40 10.21 -0.21
C PHE A 105 -10.35 9.03 0.00
N LEU A 106 -10.01 7.86 -0.56
CA LEU A 106 -10.79 6.64 -0.44
C LEU A 106 -10.96 6.18 1.01
N VAL A 107 -9.87 6.16 1.77
CA VAL A 107 -9.89 5.65 3.15
C VAL A 107 -10.53 6.66 4.10
N ARG A 108 -10.17 7.94 4.03
CA ARG A 108 -10.60 8.94 5.00
C ARG A 108 -11.97 9.53 4.71
N ARG A 109 -12.25 9.87 3.45
CA ARG A 109 -13.49 10.57 3.09
C ARG A 109 -14.60 9.60 2.71
N LEU A 110 -14.28 8.60 1.89
CA LEU A 110 -15.29 7.65 1.44
C LEU A 110 -15.50 6.49 2.41
N LYS A 111 -14.63 6.28 3.41
CA LYS A 111 -14.75 5.24 4.44
C LYS A 111 -15.08 3.84 3.88
N LYS A 112 -14.59 3.51 2.67
CA LYS A 112 -14.90 2.27 1.93
C LYS A 112 -16.38 2.04 1.60
N ARG A 113 -17.19 3.11 1.50
CA ARG A 113 -18.63 3.03 1.14
C ARG A 113 -18.86 2.57 -0.30
N PHE A 114 -17.84 2.64 -1.15
CA PHE A 114 -17.85 2.15 -2.53
C PHE A 114 -17.00 0.88 -2.65
N THR A 115 -17.46 -0.07 -3.46
CA THR A 115 -16.94 -1.43 -3.54
C THR A 115 -15.66 -1.57 -4.37
N THR A 116 -15.44 -0.70 -5.37
CA THR A 116 -14.24 -0.76 -6.23
C THR A 116 -13.75 0.62 -6.68
N GLN A 117 -12.44 0.74 -6.95
CA GLN A 117 -11.85 1.96 -7.52
C GLN A 117 -12.47 2.32 -8.88
N ARG A 118 -12.85 1.30 -9.68
CA ARG A 118 -13.55 1.49 -10.96
C ARG A 118 -14.88 2.21 -10.79
N GLU A 119 -15.66 1.84 -9.77
CA GLU A 119 -16.95 2.48 -9.52
C GLU A 119 -16.78 3.95 -9.11
N ILE A 120 -15.69 4.27 -8.42
CA ILE A 120 -15.37 5.63 -8.00
C ILE A 120 -14.93 6.48 -9.19
N VAL A 121 -14.09 5.93 -10.07
CA VAL A 121 -13.75 6.58 -11.35
C VAL A 121 -14.99 6.79 -12.20
N ARG A 122 -15.89 5.81 -12.28
CA ARG A 122 -17.16 5.92 -12.99
C ARG A 122 -18.04 7.05 -12.43
N LEU A 123 -18.19 7.12 -11.11
CA LEU A 123 -18.98 8.18 -10.45
C LEU A 123 -18.34 9.55 -10.63
N LEU A 124 -17.01 9.63 -10.58
CA LEU A 124 -16.27 10.87 -10.84
C LEU A 124 -16.47 11.32 -12.29
N LEU A 125 -16.32 10.44 -13.27
CA LEU A 125 -16.59 10.73 -14.68
C LEU A 125 -18.04 11.14 -14.91
N LYS A 126 -19.00 10.46 -14.29
CA LYS A 126 -20.42 10.85 -14.33
C LYS A 126 -20.63 12.25 -13.75
N GLY A 127 -20.01 12.56 -12.62
CA GLY A 127 -20.09 13.88 -12.00
C GLY A 127 -19.45 14.98 -12.86
N LEU A 128 -18.29 14.71 -13.47
CA LEU A 128 -17.63 15.63 -14.40
C LEU A 128 -18.46 15.86 -15.67
N TYR A 129 -19.03 14.78 -16.23
CA TYR A 129 -19.92 14.86 -17.38
C TYR A 129 -21.14 15.72 -17.05
N LEU A 130 -21.82 15.46 -15.93
CA LEU A 130 -22.95 16.26 -15.49
C LEU A 130 -22.58 17.74 -15.24
N ARG A 131 -21.39 18.01 -14.69
CA ARG A 131 -20.85 19.39 -14.55
C ARG A 131 -20.62 20.10 -15.87
N LYS A 132 -20.22 19.38 -16.93
CA LYS A 132 -20.04 19.94 -18.29
C LYS A 132 -21.35 20.52 -18.86
N TYR A 133 -22.51 20.05 -18.37
CA TYR A 133 -23.83 20.53 -18.79
C TYR A 133 -24.47 21.52 -17.79
N ILE A 134 -23.75 21.94 -16.75
CA ILE A 134 -24.16 23.06 -15.91
C ILE A 134 -23.74 24.34 -16.63
N ALA A 135 -24.72 25.14 -17.05
CA ALA A 135 -24.55 26.33 -17.88
C ALA A 135 -23.61 27.40 -17.28
N GLU A 136 -23.34 27.37 -15.98
CA GLU A 136 -22.46 28.33 -15.28
C GLU A 136 -20.96 28.09 -15.48
N LEU A 137 -20.54 26.95 -16.06
CA LEU A 137 -19.12 26.61 -16.29
C LEU A 137 -18.72 26.54 -17.77
N VAL A 138 -19.67 26.74 -18.69
CA VAL A 138 -19.35 27.05 -20.09
C VAL A 138 -18.94 28.52 -20.07
N PHE A 139 -17.63 28.76 -20.08
CA PHE A 139 -17.05 30.10 -20.17
C PHE A 139 -17.91 31.00 -21.07
N SER A 140 -18.54 32.01 -20.48
CA SER A 140 -18.90 33.22 -21.20
C SER A 140 -17.59 33.91 -21.53
N SER A 141 -16.91 33.45 -22.59
CA SER A 141 -15.89 34.23 -23.27
C SER A 141 -16.59 35.48 -23.81
N SER A 142 -16.34 36.61 -23.15
CA SER A 142 -16.56 37.94 -23.72
C SER A 142 -15.54 38.18 -24.83
#